data_AF-A0A2S5EJ83-F1
#
_entry.id   AF-A0A2S5EJ83-F1
#
_cell.length_a   1.000
_cell.length_b   1.000
_cell.length_c   1.000
_cell.angle_alpha   90.00
_cell.angle_beta   90.00
_cell.angle_gamma   90.00
#
_symmetry.space_group_name_H-M   'P 1'
#
loop_
_entity.id
_entity.type
_entity.pdbx_description
1 polymer ?
#
loop_
_entity_poly.entity_id
_entity_poly.type
_entity_poly.pdbx_seq_one_letter_code
_entity_poly.pdbx_strand_id
1 'polypeptide(L)'
;MPTTKVELDIKLLPYEQGFFDDNFCSNDASLLKIRYLQTIKEAYPTIVNEDSNESIPKPLIKKINFLKYETTSVPSRELRLDSQKVAGLLINGIIERFISDSVPTFLNDEKVNKLTDFINSHLGKIRSFHDYFIKATIAPNPTEMLMSLFYLSDGDRKIESTGSGVQYLAMASINILRQIMELYRSKSTPFEEHLYSDDKGKKLMPLVLSIDEPEVHLHLYLQRSLIGYYKRILQNQDAEFTELLKSCFGIDGIDGQLIIVTHSTDALLGDYRNLIRFYKEGDKTAVVSCGAN
;
A
#
# COMPACT_ATOMS: atom_id res chain seq x y z
N MET A 1 -26.09 -27.83 4.47
CA MET A 1 -25.81 -26.47 5.00
C MET A 1 -25.23 -25.65 3.86
N PRO A 2 -25.59 -24.37 3.69
CA PRO A 2 -25.01 -23.54 2.64
C PRO A 2 -23.49 -23.48 2.83
N THR A 3 -22.76 -23.86 1.78
CA THR A 3 -21.29 -23.88 1.76
C THR A 3 -20.88 -23.15 0.51
N THR A 4 -20.09 -22.09 0.67
CA THR A 4 -19.49 -21.39 -0.46
C THR A 4 -18.23 -22.13 -0.84
N LYS A 5 -18.15 -22.52 -2.12
CA LYS A 5 -17.02 -23.22 -2.71
C LYS A 5 -16.50 -22.43 -3.89
N VAL A 6 -15.20 -22.15 -3.91
CA VAL A 6 -14.52 -21.52 -5.04
C VAL A 6 -13.34 -22.41 -5.41
N GLU A 7 -13.25 -22.78 -6.69
CA GLU A 7 -12.13 -23.55 -7.24
C GLU A 7 -11.33 -22.64 -8.17
N LEU A 8 -10.01 -22.71 -8.03
CA LEU A 8 -9.06 -21.83 -8.69
C LEU A 8 -7.88 -22.66 -9.19
N ASP A 9 -7.58 -22.52 -10.47
CA ASP A 9 -6.38 -23.08 -11.08
C ASP A 9 -5.36 -21.96 -11.25
N ILE A 10 -4.22 -22.11 -10.59
CA ILE A 10 -3.13 -21.14 -10.62
C ILE A 10 -1.99 -21.76 -11.41
N LYS A 11 -1.57 -21.07 -12.48
CA LYS A 11 -0.37 -21.44 -13.23
C LYS A 11 0.83 -20.72 -12.66
N LEU A 12 1.76 -21.48 -12.11
CA LEU A 12 3.02 -21.01 -11.55
C LEU A 12 4.07 -20.78 -12.64
N LEU A 13 4.85 -19.73 -12.47
CA LEU A 13 6.06 -19.49 -13.25
C LEU A 13 7.20 -20.40 -12.76
N PRO A 14 8.24 -20.65 -13.57
CA PRO A 14 9.32 -21.57 -13.21
C PRO A 14 9.99 -21.24 -11.86
N TYR A 15 10.21 -19.97 -11.57
CA TYR A 15 10.82 -19.51 -10.32
C TYR A 15 9.86 -19.52 -9.11
N GLU A 16 8.55 -19.72 -9.33
CA GLU A 16 7.55 -19.87 -8.27
C GLU A 16 7.37 -21.33 -7.83
N GLN A 17 7.98 -22.28 -8.57
CA GLN A 17 7.94 -23.68 -8.22
C GLN A 17 8.69 -23.91 -6.90
N GLY A 18 8.02 -24.59 -5.95
CA GLY A 18 8.49 -24.76 -4.58
C GLY A 18 8.03 -23.70 -3.59
N PHE A 19 7.35 -22.63 -4.03
CA PHE A 19 6.77 -21.63 -3.12
C PHE A 19 5.61 -22.17 -2.28
N PHE A 20 4.93 -23.19 -2.80
CA PHE A 20 3.81 -23.88 -2.16
C PHE A 20 4.21 -25.26 -1.60
N ASP A 21 5.49 -25.48 -1.31
CA ASP A 21 6.04 -26.77 -0.90
C ASP A 21 5.59 -27.88 -1.87
N ASP A 22 5.03 -28.98 -1.36
CA ASP A 22 4.57 -30.13 -2.14
C ASP A 22 3.12 -30.01 -2.65
N ASN A 23 2.48 -28.84 -2.51
CA ASN A 23 1.05 -28.67 -2.87
C ASN A 23 0.80 -28.50 -4.38
N PHE A 24 1.68 -28.94 -5.28
CA PHE A 24 1.47 -28.82 -6.73
C PHE A 24 0.72 -30.04 -7.31
N CYS A 25 0.17 -29.90 -8.51
CA CYS A 25 -0.47 -31.02 -9.21
C CYS A 25 0.57 -32.12 -9.49
N SER A 26 0.22 -33.37 -9.20
CA SER A 26 1.13 -34.53 -9.35
C SER A 26 1.59 -34.75 -10.80
N ASN A 27 0.79 -34.28 -11.76
CA ASN A 27 1.05 -34.42 -13.19
C ASN A 27 1.71 -33.17 -13.80
N ASP A 28 1.67 -32.02 -13.12
CA ASP A 28 2.22 -30.75 -13.61
C ASP A 28 2.60 -29.84 -12.44
N ALA A 29 3.90 -29.75 -12.17
CA ALA A 29 4.44 -28.91 -11.10
C ALA A 29 4.22 -27.39 -11.34
N SER A 30 3.82 -27.00 -12.55
CA SER A 30 3.46 -25.61 -12.86
C SER A 30 1.98 -25.28 -12.60
N LEU A 31 1.18 -26.25 -12.15
CA LEU A 31 -0.24 -26.05 -11.86
C LEU A 31 -0.52 -26.29 -10.38
N LEU A 32 -1.21 -25.34 -9.78
CA LEU A 32 -1.69 -25.39 -8.40
C LEU A 32 -3.22 -25.24 -8.42
N LYS A 33 -3.92 -26.30 -8.03
CA LYS A 33 -5.39 -26.29 -7.93
C LYS A 33 -5.81 -26.10 -6.49
N ILE A 34 -6.48 -24.99 -6.23
CA ILE A 34 -6.90 -24.60 -4.89
C ILE A 34 -8.42 -24.62 -4.80
N ARG A 35 -8.92 -25.23 -3.73
CA ARG A 35 -10.32 -25.15 -3.35
C ARG A 35 -10.47 -24.37 -2.05
N TYR A 36 -11.18 -23.26 -2.13
CA TYR A 36 -11.65 -22.50 -0.98
C TYR A 36 -13.01 -23.04 -0.52
N LEU A 37 -13.09 -23.38 0.75
CA LEU A 37 -14.30 -23.89 1.40
C LEU A 37 -14.64 -23.00 2.59
N GLN A 38 -15.88 -22.50 2.64
CA GLN A 38 -16.39 -21.81 3.83
C GLN A 38 -17.84 -22.18 4.09
N THR A 39 -18.10 -22.70 5.27
CA THR A 39 -19.45 -22.90 5.80
C THR A 39 -19.91 -21.68 6.61
N ILE A 40 -21.22 -21.48 6.76
CA ILE A 40 -21.80 -20.38 7.55
C ILE A 40 -21.28 -20.34 9.01
N LYS A 41 -20.84 -21.47 9.56
CA LYS A 41 -20.36 -21.56 10.94
C LYS A 41 -18.88 -21.25 11.10
N GLU A 42 -18.14 -21.16 9.99
CA GLU A 42 -16.70 -20.92 10.01
C GLU A 42 -16.38 -19.45 9.83
N ALA A 43 -15.63 -18.90 10.79
CA ALA A 43 -15.18 -17.51 10.75
C ALA A 43 -14.19 -17.23 9.60
N TYR A 44 -13.49 -18.26 9.13
CA TYR A 44 -12.51 -18.15 8.06
C TYR A 44 -12.60 -19.33 7.10
N PRO A 45 -12.33 -19.13 5.80
CA PRO A 45 -12.28 -20.22 4.85
C PRO A 45 -11.13 -21.18 5.17
N THR A 46 -11.32 -22.43 4.75
CA THR A 46 -10.30 -23.47 4.65
C THR A 46 -9.82 -23.54 3.21
N ILE A 47 -8.51 -23.66 3.03
CA ILE A 47 -7.84 -23.67 1.73
C ILE A 47 -7.23 -25.06 1.59
N VAL A 48 -7.63 -25.80 0.56
CA VAL A 48 -7.10 -27.15 0.32
C VAL A 48 -6.58 -27.27 -1.11
N ASN A 49 -5.54 -28.08 -1.30
CA ASN A 49 -5.17 -28.54 -2.64
C ASN A 49 -6.29 -29.46 -3.16
N GLU A 50 -6.68 -29.29 -4.42
CA GLU A 50 -7.81 -30.04 -4.98
C GLU A 50 -7.51 -31.54 -5.18
N ASP A 51 -6.28 -31.86 -5.56
CA ASP A 51 -5.85 -33.22 -5.92
C ASP A 51 -5.53 -34.06 -4.68
N SER A 52 -4.76 -33.51 -3.73
CA SER A 52 -4.36 -34.21 -2.49
C SER A 52 -5.37 -34.04 -1.35
N ASN A 53 -6.23 -33.02 -1.42
CA ASN A 53 -7.15 -32.61 -0.35
C ASN A 53 -6.42 -32.22 0.96
N GLU A 54 -5.12 -31.95 0.89
CA GLU A 54 -4.32 -31.44 2.00
C GLU A 54 -4.55 -29.94 2.21
N SER A 55 -4.48 -29.50 3.46
CA SER A 55 -4.71 -28.11 3.84
C SER A 55 -3.49 -27.25 3.51
N ILE A 56 -3.69 -26.21 2.69
CA ILE A 56 -2.64 -25.22 2.39
C ILE A 56 -2.59 -24.20 3.54
N PRO A 57 -1.44 -24.03 4.21
CA PRO A 57 -1.29 -23.02 5.24
C PRO A 57 -1.64 -21.61 4.73
N LYS A 58 -2.54 -20.92 5.43
CA LYS A 58 -2.91 -19.52 5.14
C LYS A 58 -1.71 -18.58 5.02
N PRO A 59 -0.60 -18.72 5.79
CA PRO A 59 0.57 -17.90 5.60
C PRO A 59 1.17 -17.95 4.19
N LEU A 60 1.16 -19.10 3.51
CA LEU A 60 1.69 -19.24 2.14
C LEU A 60 0.92 -18.36 1.15
N ILE A 61 -0.40 -18.32 1.28
CA ILE A 61 -1.27 -17.46 0.47
C ILE A 61 -1.07 -15.97 0.80
N LYS A 62 -0.79 -15.66 2.08
CA LYS A 62 -0.60 -14.29 2.56
C LYS A 62 0.74 -13.66 2.15
N LYS A 63 1.65 -14.41 1.52
CA LYS A 63 2.90 -13.86 0.98
C LYS A 63 2.67 -12.98 -0.26
N ILE A 64 1.50 -13.09 -0.91
CA ILE A 64 1.07 -12.15 -1.95
C ILE A 64 0.55 -10.88 -1.28
N ASN A 65 1.26 -9.77 -1.50
CA ASN A 65 0.89 -8.50 -0.90
C ASN A 65 -0.24 -7.86 -1.73
N PHE A 66 -1.40 -7.63 -1.12
CA PHE A 66 -2.54 -6.99 -1.78
C PHE A 66 -2.73 -5.57 -1.26
N LEU A 67 -2.78 -4.60 -2.17
CA LEU A 67 -3.05 -3.20 -1.88
C LEU A 67 -4.32 -2.78 -2.60
N LYS A 68 -5.34 -2.37 -1.86
CA LYS A 68 -6.52 -1.70 -2.42
C LYS A 68 -6.31 -0.20 -2.38
N TYR A 69 -6.32 0.43 -3.54
CA TYR A 69 -6.41 1.88 -3.66
C TYR A 69 -7.87 2.30 -3.60
N GLU A 70 -8.27 2.85 -2.46
CA GLU A 70 -9.60 3.42 -2.28
C GLU A 70 -9.66 4.82 -2.89
N THR A 71 -10.40 4.97 -3.98
CA THR A 71 -10.57 6.24 -4.69
C THR A 71 -11.32 7.27 -3.87
N THR A 72 -12.15 6.84 -2.92
CA THR A 72 -12.83 7.67 -1.92
C THR A 72 -11.90 8.26 -0.85
N SER A 73 -10.63 7.86 -0.84
CA SER A 73 -9.62 8.45 0.05
C SER A 73 -9.44 9.92 -0.27
N VAL A 74 -9.38 10.74 0.78
CA VAL A 74 -9.18 12.20 0.65
C VAL A 74 -7.68 12.47 0.66
N PRO A 75 -7.05 12.90 -0.45
CA PRO A 75 -5.60 13.04 -0.53
C PRO A 75 -5.03 14.00 0.51
N SER A 76 -5.74 15.11 0.77
CA SER A 76 -5.34 16.08 1.79
C SER A 76 -5.28 15.51 3.21
N ARG A 77 -5.92 14.37 3.48
CA ARG A 77 -5.80 13.65 4.75
C ARG A 77 -4.67 12.62 4.73
N GLU A 78 -4.56 11.84 3.65
CA GLU A 78 -3.58 10.76 3.53
C GLU A 78 -2.15 11.27 3.35
N LEU A 79 -1.98 12.49 2.82
CA LEU A 79 -0.68 13.14 2.61
C LEU A 79 -0.18 13.92 3.83
N ARG A 80 -0.93 13.94 4.94
CA ARG A 80 -0.54 14.67 6.15
C ARG A 80 0.57 13.93 6.90
N LEU A 81 1.66 14.65 7.17
CA LEU A 81 2.81 14.09 7.88
C LEU A 81 2.54 13.96 9.38
N ASP A 82 1.75 14.86 9.97
CA ASP A 82 1.43 14.81 11.41
C ASP A 82 0.55 13.61 11.82
N SER A 83 0.04 12.85 10.86
CA SER A 83 -0.75 11.66 11.13
C SER A 83 0.14 10.42 11.28
N GLN A 84 -0.17 9.54 12.24
CA GLN A 84 0.47 8.21 12.35
C GLN A 84 0.04 7.25 11.22
N LYS A 85 -0.44 7.77 10.09
CA LYS A 85 -1.03 7.02 8.99
C LYS A 85 -0.39 7.46 7.67
N VAL A 86 -0.34 6.53 6.71
CA VAL A 86 0.05 6.74 5.32
C VAL A 86 1.37 7.52 5.17
N ALA A 87 1.33 8.82 4.81
CA ALA A 87 2.53 9.61 4.59
C ALA A 87 3.35 9.80 5.86
N GLY A 88 2.69 10.01 7.00
CA GLY A 88 3.40 10.23 8.26
C GLY A 88 4.13 8.99 8.77
N LEU A 89 3.62 7.78 8.51
CA LEU A 89 4.32 6.53 8.81
C LEU A 89 5.62 6.39 7.99
N LEU A 90 5.54 6.72 6.69
CA LEU A 90 6.69 6.69 5.79
C LEU A 90 7.77 7.69 6.22
N ILE A 91 7.39 8.96 6.42
CA ILE A 91 8.35 9.99 6.82
C ILE A 91 8.90 9.73 8.22
N ASN A 92 8.09 9.26 9.17
CA ASN A 92 8.56 8.82 10.47
C ASN A 92 9.68 7.77 10.32
N GLY A 93 9.50 6.77 9.46
CA GLY A 93 10.53 5.75 9.24
C GLY A 93 11.80 6.27 8.58
N ILE A 94 11.70 7.27 7.70
CA ILE A 94 12.86 7.94 7.12
C ILE A 94 13.60 8.75 8.19
N ILE A 95 12.88 9.50 9.03
CA ILE A 95 13.45 10.30 10.12
C ILE A 95 14.12 9.42 11.17
N GLU A 96 13.49 8.31 11.59
CA GLU A 96 14.06 7.39 12.57
C GLU A 96 15.38 6.80 12.07
N ARG A 97 15.47 6.48 10.77
CA ARG A 97 16.72 6.03 10.15
C ARG A 97 17.78 7.14 10.08
N PHE A 98 17.39 8.39 9.93
CA PHE A 98 18.34 9.51 9.98
C PHE A 98 18.88 9.74 11.41
N ILE A 99 18.04 9.61 12.43
CA ILE A 99 18.41 9.79 13.84
C ILE A 99 19.25 8.62 14.37
N SER A 100 19.07 7.39 13.86
CA SER A 100 19.82 6.23 14.35
C SER A 100 21.33 6.37 14.21
N ASP A 101 21.80 7.22 13.29
CA ASP A 101 23.23 7.43 13.02
C ASP A 101 23.88 8.43 13.99
N SER A 102 23.10 9.34 14.59
CA SER A 102 23.49 10.23 15.71
C SER A 102 22.25 11.02 16.15
N VAL A 103 22.05 11.29 17.45
CA VAL A 103 20.98 12.19 17.91
C VAL A 103 21.42 13.63 17.66
N PRO A 104 20.94 14.30 16.59
CA PRO A 104 21.40 15.63 16.25
C PRO A 104 20.73 16.64 17.17
N THR A 105 21.48 17.67 17.57
CA THR A 105 20.90 18.82 18.26
C THR A 105 20.16 19.69 17.23
N PHE A 106 18.89 19.40 16.98
CA PHE A 106 18.11 20.10 15.95
C PHE A 106 17.66 21.51 16.34
N LEU A 107 17.48 21.75 17.64
CA LEU A 107 16.93 23.00 18.15
C LEU A 107 17.91 23.68 19.11
N ASN A 108 17.86 25.01 19.11
CA ASN A 108 18.50 25.82 20.15
C ASN A 108 17.56 25.89 21.35
N ASP A 109 17.81 25.04 22.35
CA ASP A 109 16.95 24.90 23.55
C ASP A 109 16.67 26.24 24.23
N GLU A 110 17.65 27.14 24.28
CA GLU A 110 17.51 28.46 24.90
C GLU A 110 16.44 29.31 24.19
N LYS A 111 16.47 29.36 22.85
CA LYS A 111 15.49 30.12 22.06
C LYS A 111 14.10 29.50 22.12
N VAL A 112 14.01 28.17 22.09
CA VAL A 112 12.72 27.48 22.11
C VAL A 112 12.06 27.61 23.48
N ASN A 113 12.84 27.55 24.58
CA ASN A 113 12.32 27.80 25.93
C ASN A 113 11.81 29.23 26.07
N LYS A 114 12.56 30.24 25.58
CA LYS A 114 12.10 31.64 25.57
C LYS A 114 10.77 31.82 24.82
N LEU A 115 10.62 31.18 23.66
CA LEU A 115 9.35 31.21 22.91
C LEU A 115 8.22 30.51 23.68
N THR A 116 8.51 29.37 24.31
CA THR A 116 7.55 28.62 25.11
C THR A 116 7.02 29.45 26.29
N ASP A 117 7.91 30.15 27.00
CA ASP A 117 7.55 31.05 28.09
C ASP A 117 6.71 32.22 27.57
N PHE A 118 7.10 32.82 26.44
CA PHE A 118 6.35 33.89 25.80
C PHE A 118 4.91 33.45 25.45
N ILE A 119 4.74 32.30 24.80
CA ILE A 119 3.40 31.76 24.46
C ILE A 119 2.59 31.49 25.72
N ASN A 120 3.16 30.80 26.71
CA ASN A 120 2.46 30.43 27.94
C ASN A 120 2.08 31.66 28.80
N SER A 121 2.87 32.74 28.78
CA SER A 121 2.52 34.00 29.42
C SER A 121 1.27 34.67 28.81
N HIS A 122 0.99 34.40 27.53
CA HIS A 122 -0.21 34.89 26.84
C HIS A 122 -1.39 33.93 27.04
N LEU A 123 -1.18 32.63 26.85
CA LEU A 123 -2.22 31.61 27.05
C LEU A 123 -2.76 31.60 28.48
N GLY A 124 -1.89 31.82 29.47
CA GLY A 124 -2.27 31.90 30.88
C GLY A 124 -3.21 33.06 31.25
N LYS A 125 -3.42 34.03 30.34
CA LYS A 125 -4.42 35.10 30.52
C LYS A 125 -5.84 34.62 30.17
N ILE A 126 -5.97 33.50 29.45
CA ILE A 126 -7.26 32.89 29.13
C ILE A 126 -7.68 32.04 30.35
N ARG A 127 -8.80 32.40 30.97
CA ARG A 127 -9.28 31.76 32.21
C ARG A 127 -9.33 30.24 32.13
N SER A 128 -9.85 29.68 31.04
CA SER A 128 -9.90 28.22 30.85
C SER A 128 -8.51 27.58 30.78
N PHE A 129 -7.53 28.23 30.16
CA PHE A 129 -6.17 27.70 30.09
C PHE A 129 -5.46 27.79 31.44
N HIS A 130 -5.72 28.86 32.20
CA HIS A 130 -5.22 29.01 33.56
C HIS A 130 -5.82 27.97 34.52
N ASP A 131 -7.16 27.90 34.58
CA ASP A 131 -7.91 27.06 35.51
C ASP A 131 -7.67 25.56 35.26
N TYR A 132 -7.43 25.16 34.00
CA TYR A 132 -7.14 23.78 33.60
C TYR A 132 -5.65 23.49 33.33
N PHE A 133 -4.74 24.44 33.63
CA PHE A 133 -3.29 24.31 33.41
C PHE A 133 -2.89 23.90 31.98
N ILE A 134 -3.63 24.37 30.97
CA ILE A 134 -3.34 24.11 29.56
C ILE A 134 -2.13 24.96 29.14
N LYS A 135 -1.05 24.31 28.73
CA LYS A 135 0.22 24.94 28.31
C LYS A 135 0.67 24.44 26.95
N ALA A 136 1.31 25.32 26.18
CA ALA A 136 2.10 24.93 25.03
C ALA A 136 3.36 24.19 25.51
N THR A 137 3.67 23.06 24.87
CA THR A 137 4.83 22.20 25.19
C THR A 137 5.54 21.75 23.92
N ILE A 138 6.80 21.36 24.04
CA ILE A 138 7.61 20.81 22.96
C ILE A 138 7.40 19.30 22.92
N ALA A 139 7.31 18.71 21.73
CA ALA A 139 7.20 17.27 21.58
C ALA A 139 8.40 16.56 22.26
N PRO A 140 8.15 15.52 23.08
CA PRO A 140 9.19 14.92 23.92
C PRO A 140 10.20 14.09 23.12
N ASN A 141 9.80 13.55 21.97
CA ASN A 141 10.65 12.75 21.10
C ASN A 141 11.15 13.59 19.91
N PRO A 142 12.46 13.62 19.60
CA PRO A 142 13.00 14.28 18.41
C PRO A 142 12.29 13.90 17.10
N THR A 143 11.86 12.64 16.94
CA THR A 143 11.10 12.21 15.75
C THR A 143 9.77 12.95 15.63
N GLU A 144 8.98 13.01 16.71
CA GLU A 144 7.68 13.68 16.72
C GLU A 144 7.81 15.19 16.50
N MET A 145 8.86 15.77 17.07
CA MET A 145 9.22 17.17 16.89
C MET A 145 9.55 17.48 15.41
N LEU A 146 10.38 16.66 14.76
CA LEU A 146 10.74 16.84 13.35
C LEU A 146 9.54 16.63 12.43
N MET A 147 8.70 15.63 12.70
CA MET A 147 7.45 15.41 11.96
C MET A 147 6.55 16.65 11.95
N SER A 148 6.57 17.44 13.03
CA SER A 148 5.80 18.67 13.17
C SER A 148 6.40 19.86 12.40
N LEU A 149 7.69 19.80 12.03
CA LEU A 149 8.39 20.86 11.30
C LEU A 149 8.22 20.72 9.78
N PHE A 150 8.14 19.49 9.28
CA PHE A 150 8.03 19.23 7.85
C PHE A 150 6.58 19.18 7.37
N TYR A 151 6.36 19.68 6.15
CA TYR A 151 5.13 19.49 5.40
C TYR A 151 5.47 19.32 3.92
N LEU A 152 4.61 18.64 3.18
CA LEU A 152 4.79 18.46 1.74
C LEU A 152 4.35 19.73 1.00
N SER A 153 5.16 20.20 0.04
CA SER A 153 4.96 21.43 -0.72
C SER A 153 5.39 21.25 -2.18
N ASP A 154 4.74 21.97 -3.11
CA ASP A 154 5.19 22.09 -4.50
C ASP A 154 6.24 23.22 -4.71
N GLY A 155 6.68 23.84 -3.61
CA GLY A 155 7.60 24.99 -3.57
C GLY A 155 6.89 26.24 -3.05
N ASP A 156 5.72 26.54 -3.60
CA ASP A 156 4.94 27.74 -3.26
C ASP A 156 3.77 27.43 -2.33
N ARG A 157 3.19 26.23 -2.44
CA ARG A 157 1.95 25.85 -1.76
C ARG A 157 2.09 24.50 -1.08
N LYS A 158 1.41 24.36 0.06
CA LYS A 158 1.23 23.06 0.72
C LYS A 158 0.55 22.08 -0.25
N ILE A 159 0.92 20.81 -0.18
CA ILE A 159 0.37 19.77 -1.06
C ILE A 159 -1.16 19.74 -1.01
N GLU A 160 -1.75 19.99 0.17
CA GLU A 160 -3.20 20.03 0.42
C GLU A 160 -3.93 21.12 -0.38
N SER A 161 -3.23 22.18 -0.81
CA SER A 161 -3.77 23.27 -1.62
C SER A 161 -3.35 23.21 -3.09
N THR A 162 -2.68 22.13 -3.52
CA THR A 162 -2.38 21.87 -4.94
C THR A 162 -3.61 21.32 -5.68
N GLY A 163 -3.54 21.24 -7.01
CA GLY A 163 -4.61 20.64 -7.81
C GLY A 163 -4.82 19.15 -7.49
N SER A 164 -6.07 18.69 -7.50
CA SER A 164 -6.44 17.31 -7.13
C SER A 164 -5.60 16.24 -7.83
N GLY A 165 -5.30 16.42 -9.13
CA GLY A 165 -4.46 15.48 -9.88
C GLY A 165 -3.07 15.28 -9.29
N VAL A 166 -2.41 16.35 -8.82
CA VAL A 166 -1.09 16.28 -8.16
C VAL A 166 -1.21 15.51 -6.84
N GLN A 167 -2.24 15.82 -6.05
CA GLN A 167 -2.47 15.16 -4.77
C GLN A 167 -2.73 13.65 -4.95
N TYR A 168 -3.56 13.26 -5.92
CA TYR A 168 -3.85 11.85 -6.18
C TYR A 168 -2.63 11.08 -6.69
N LEU A 169 -1.81 11.69 -7.55
CA LEU A 169 -0.56 11.06 -8.00
C LEU A 169 0.45 10.91 -6.86
N ALA A 170 0.61 11.93 -6.01
CA ALA A 170 1.48 11.84 -4.84
C ALA A 170 1.00 10.76 -3.85
N MET A 171 -0.32 10.69 -3.64
CA MET A 171 -0.94 9.68 -2.77
C MET A 171 -0.72 8.26 -3.31
N ALA A 172 -0.73 8.08 -4.63
CA ALA A 172 -0.51 6.79 -5.27
C ALA A 172 0.84 6.17 -4.91
N SER A 173 1.93 6.93 -5.05
CA SER A 173 3.28 6.48 -4.68
C SER A 173 3.41 6.23 -3.18
N ILE A 174 2.86 7.13 -2.36
CA ILE A 174 2.97 7.03 -0.91
C ILE A 174 2.21 5.81 -0.39
N ASN A 175 1.06 5.47 -0.97
CA ASN A 175 0.28 4.28 -0.57
C ASN A 175 1.07 2.98 -0.78
N ILE A 176 1.79 2.84 -1.90
CA ILE A 176 2.65 1.68 -2.15
C ILE A 176 3.78 1.64 -1.12
N LEU A 177 4.50 2.75 -0.95
CA LEU A 177 5.63 2.83 -0.02
C LEU A 177 5.21 2.59 1.43
N ARG A 178 4.05 3.08 1.83
CA ARG A 178 3.45 2.81 3.14
C ARG A 178 3.20 1.32 3.33
N GLN A 179 2.58 0.64 2.35
CA GLN A 179 2.32 -0.80 2.45
C GLN A 179 3.64 -1.58 2.66
N ILE A 180 4.68 -1.21 1.91
CA ILE A 180 6.01 -1.82 2.04
C ILE A 180 6.60 -1.54 3.42
N MET A 181 6.49 -0.30 3.90
CA MET A 181 6.97 0.09 5.23
C MET A 181 6.25 -0.66 6.36
N GLU A 182 4.95 -0.88 6.26
CA GLU A 182 4.18 -1.67 7.22
C GLU A 182 4.65 -3.12 7.28
N LEU A 183 4.91 -3.73 6.12
CA LEU A 183 5.49 -5.07 6.04
C LEU A 183 6.91 -5.11 6.61
N TYR A 184 7.73 -4.12 6.26
CA TYR A 184 9.12 -3.99 6.72
C TYR A 184 9.22 -3.84 8.24
N ARG A 185 8.28 -3.13 8.85
CA ARG A 185 8.20 -2.94 10.32
C ARG A 185 7.44 -4.03 11.05
N SER A 186 6.76 -4.91 10.32
CA SER A 186 5.94 -5.95 10.93
C SER A 186 6.82 -6.92 11.72
N LYS A 187 6.35 -7.30 12.91
CA LYS A 187 6.99 -8.34 13.74
C LYS A 187 6.38 -9.72 13.53
N SER A 188 5.29 -9.81 12.75
CA SER A 188 4.56 -11.07 12.57
C SER A 188 5.29 -12.05 11.66
N THR A 189 5.95 -11.51 10.65
CA THR A 189 6.59 -12.26 9.57
C THR A 189 7.87 -11.50 9.17
N PRO A 190 9.01 -12.19 9.04
CA PRO A 190 10.22 -11.58 8.51
C PRO A 190 9.97 -10.97 7.13
N PHE A 191 10.54 -9.80 6.87
CA PHE A 191 10.32 -9.07 5.62
C PHE A 191 10.75 -9.89 4.38
N GLU A 192 11.80 -10.69 4.54
CA GLU A 192 12.40 -11.55 3.53
C GLU A 192 11.44 -12.64 3.04
N GLU A 193 10.46 -13.05 3.86
CA GLU A 193 9.44 -14.01 3.43
C GLU A 193 8.41 -13.40 2.47
N HIS A 194 8.37 -12.07 2.37
CA HIS A 194 7.58 -11.34 1.39
C HIS A 194 8.32 -11.11 0.08
N LEU A 195 9.56 -11.60 -0.05
CA LEU A 195 10.40 -11.39 -1.22
C LEU A 195 10.75 -12.72 -1.88
N TYR A 196 11.00 -12.67 -3.18
CA TYR A 196 11.61 -13.78 -3.92
C TYR A 196 12.76 -13.27 -4.80
N SER A 197 13.59 -14.18 -5.29
CA SER A 197 14.65 -13.84 -6.23
C SER A 197 14.30 -14.33 -7.62
N ASP A 198 14.39 -13.45 -8.62
CA ASP A 198 14.23 -13.86 -10.02
C ASP A 198 15.43 -14.68 -10.52
N ASP A 199 15.37 -15.18 -11.76
CA ASP A 199 16.45 -15.96 -12.39
C ASP A 199 17.79 -15.20 -12.50
N LYS A 200 17.77 -13.87 -12.31
CA LYS A 200 18.96 -12.99 -12.35
C LYS A 200 19.45 -12.63 -10.94
N GLY A 201 18.83 -13.19 -9.89
CA GLY A 201 19.17 -12.91 -8.50
C GLY A 201 18.66 -11.57 -7.97
N LYS A 202 17.75 -10.88 -8.69
CA LYS A 202 17.12 -9.66 -8.19
C LYS A 202 16.07 -10.00 -7.15
N LYS A 203 16.10 -9.30 -6.01
CA LYS A 203 15.08 -9.43 -4.98
C LYS A 203 13.84 -8.62 -5.36
N LEU A 204 12.74 -9.32 -5.64
CA LEU A 204 11.47 -8.70 -6.04
C LEU A 204 10.42 -8.90 -4.95
N MET A 205 9.55 -7.90 -4.80
CA MET A 205 8.36 -8.00 -3.95
C MET A 205 7.11 -8.21 -4.82
N PRO A 206 6.38 -9.32 -4.67
CA PRO A 206 5.09 -9.50 -5.34
C PRO A 206 4.06 -8.54 -4.77
N LEU A 207 3.37 -7.80 -5.64
CA LEU A 207 2.35 -6.81 -5.25
C LEU A 207 1.16 -6.85 -6.21
N VAL A 208 -0.03 -7.11 -5.68
CA VAL A 208 -1.29 -6.96 -6.39
C VAL A 208 -1.93 -5.64 -5.98
N LEU A 209 -2.00 -4.70 -6.91
CA LEU A 209 -2.70 -3.44 -6.73
C LEU A 209 -4.09 -3.50 -7.34
N SER A 210 -5.11 -3.16 -6.55
CA SER A 210 -6.48 -3.00 -7.03
C SER A 210 -6.90 -1.54 -6.99
N ILE A 211 -7.49 -1.04 -8.09
CA ILE A 211 -8.08 0.30 -8.19
C ILE A 211 -9.58 0.14 -8.40
N ASP A 212 -10.37 0.74 -7.52
CA ASP A 212 -11.82 0.62 -7.50
C ASP A 212 -12.48 1.94 -7.89
N GLU A 213 -13.18 1.98 -9.02
CA GLU A 213 -13.87 3.15 -9.59
C GLU A 213 -12.98 4.42 -9.65
N PRO A 214 -11.86 4.42 -10.41
CA PRO A 214 -10.99 5.60 -10.55
C PRO A 214 -11.72 6.86 -11.03
N GLU A 215 -12.87 6.72 -11.68
CA GLU A 215 -13.70 7.80 -12.20
C GLU A 215 -14.48 8.62 -11.16
N VAL A 216 -14.66 8.13 -9.93
CA VAL A 216 -15.51 8.82 -8.93
C VAL A 216 -14.97 10.21 -8.59
N HIS A 217 -13.64 10.38 -8.58
CA HIS A 217 -12.99 11.64 -8.19
C HIS A 217 -12.03 12.22 -9.22
N LEU A 218 -11.77 11.49 -10.31
CA LEU A 218 -10.80 11.89 -11.32
C LEU A 218 -11.48 12.14 -12.66
N HIS A 219 -11.16 13.27 -13.27
CA HIS A 219 -11.49 13.49 -14.68
C HIS A 219 -10.73 12.49 -15.58
N LEU A 220 -11.28 12.18 -16.75
CA LEU A 220 -10.82 11.17 -17.72
C LEU A 220 -9.28 11.14 -17.92
N TYR A 221 -8.67 12.31 -18.13
CA TYR A 221 -7.21 12.43 -18.29
C TYR A 221 -6.41 11.98 -17.04
N LEU A 222 -6.89 12.33 -15.84
CA LEU A 222 -6.23 11.97 -14.60
C LEU A 222 -6.39 10.49 -14.27
N GLN A 223 -7.52 9.86 -14.64
CA GLN A 223 -7.69 8.41 -14.55
C GLN A 223 -6.59 7.70 -15.35
N ARG A 224 -6.40 8.10 -16.62
CA ARG A 224 -5.37 7.53 -17.50
C ARG A 224 -3.96 7.78 -16.97
N SER A 225 -3.71 8.99 -16.46
CA SER A 225 -2.41 9.35 -15.88
C SER A 225 -2.09 8.52 -14.65
N LEU A 226 -3.06 8.30 -13.76
CA LEU A 226 -2.91 7.48 -12.55
C LEU A 226 -2.66 6.00 -12.90
N ILE A 227 -3.48 5.43 -13.79
CA ILE A 227 -3.31 4.04 -14.25
C ILE A 227 -1.94 3.86 -14.91
N GLY A 228 -1.55 4.79 -15.79
CA GLY A 228 -0.24 4.77 -16.45
C GLY A 228 0.92 4.90 -15.45
N TYR A 229 0.76 5.72 -14.41
CA TYR A 229 1.75 5.85 -13.35
C TYR A 229 1.93 4.55 -12.57
N TYR A 230 0.84 3.91 -12.16
CA TYR A 230 0.91 2.61 -11.49
C TYR A 230 1.52 1.53 -12.37
N LYS A 231 1.18 1.46 -13.67
CA LYS A 231 1.81 0.54 -14.60
C LYS A 231 3.33 0.71 -14.62
N ARG A 232 3.83 1.96 -14.69
CA ARG A 232 5.28 2.23 -14.68
C ARG A 232 5.96 1.78 -13.39
N ILE A 233 5.36 2.06 -12.22
CA ILE A 233 5.90 1.61 -10.93
C ILE A 233 5.93 0.08 -10.85
N LEU A 234 4.80 -0.57 -11.15
CA LEU A 234 4.64 -2.03 -11.06
C LEU A 234 5.50 -2.79 -12.07
N GLN A 235 5.94 -2.13 -13.14
CA GLN A 235 6.86 -2.67 -14.15
C GLN A 235 8.32 -2.24 -13.92
N ASN A 236 8.63 -1.54 -12.83
CA ASN A 236 9.97 -1.01 -12.51
C ASN A 236 10.56 -0.11 -13.61
N GLN A 237 9.71 0.67 -14.29
CA GLN A 237 10.13 1.62 -15.33
C GLN A 237 10.46 3.00 -14.76
N ASP A 238 10.25 3.21 -13.46
CA ASP A 238 10.57 4.43 -12.73
C ASP A 238 11.85 4.22 -11.91
N ALA A 239 12.99 4.67 -12.46
CA ALA A 239 14.31 4.40 -11.88
C ALA A 239 14.51 5.03 -10.50
N GLU A 240 13.99 6.25 -10.29
CA GLU A 240 14.08 6.94 -9.00
C GLU A 240 13.26 6.20 -7.93
N PHE A 241 12.06 5.72 -8.30
CA PHE A 241 11.26 4.91 -7.40
C PHE A 241 11.95 3.58 -7.06
N THR A 242 12.56 2.90 -8.04
CA THR A 242 13.32 1.67 -7.79
C THR A 242 14.54 1.91 -6.90
N GLU A 243 15.27 3.01 -7.09
CA GLU A 243 16.37 3.40 -6.21
C GLU A 243 15.90 3.67 -4.78
N LEU A 244 14.73 4.31 -4.62
CA LEU A 244 14.11 4.49 -3.31
C LEU A 244 13.79 3.14 -2.65
N LEU A 245 13.21 2.19 -3.40
CA LEU A 245 12.95 0.84 -2.87
C LEU A 245 14.23 0.15 -2.41
N LYS A 246 15.31 0.27 -3.19
CA LYS A 246 16.60 -0.34 -2.87
C LYS A 246 17.23 0.30 -1.65
N SER A 247 17.25 1.63 -1.59
CA SER A 247 17.86 2.37 -0.48
C SER A 247 17.09 2.20 0.82
N CYS A 248 15.75 2.25 0.78
CA CYS A 248 14.90 2.13 1.96
C CYS A 248 14.74 0.69 2.47
N PHE A 249 14.59 -0.28 1.58
CA PHE A 249 14.14 -1.65 1.93
C PHE A 249 15.05 -2.77 1.39
N GLY A 250 16.07 -2.44 0.59
CA GLY A 250 16.97 -3.45 0.00
C GLY A 250 16.37 -4.26 -1.16
N ILE A 251 15.18 -3.89 -1.66
CA ILE A 251 14.46 -4.57 -2.75
C ILE A 251 14.91 -4.00 -4.11
N ASP A 252 15.08 -4.86 -5.13
CA ASP A 252 15.49 -4.47 -6.48
C ASP A 252 14.32 -4.06 -7.39
N GLY A 253 13.08 -4.36 -6.99
CA GLY A 253 11.87 -3.99 -7.72
C GLY A 253 10.60 -4.65 -7.20
N ILE A 254 9.49 -4.37 -7.88
CA ILE A 254 8.16 -4.94 -7.64
C ILE A 254 7.85 -5.93 -8.77
N ASP A 255 7.30 -7.09 -8.43
CA ASP A 255 6.60 -7.93 -9.39
C ASP A 255 5.09 -7.66 -9.27
N GLY A 256 4.61 -6.79 -10.17
CA GLY A 256 3.35 -6.10 -9.98
C GLY A 256 2.21 -6.62 -10.85
N GLN A 257 1.06 -6.89 -10.23
CA GLN A 257 -0.20 -7.11 -10.92
C GLN A 257 -1.16 -5.95 -10.66
N LEU A 258 -1.82 -5.46 -11.70
CA LEU A 258 -2.80 -4.39 -11.61
C LEU A 258 -4.20 -4.92 -11.93
N ILE A 259 -5.14 -4.72 -11.01
CA ILE A 259 -6.56 -5.01 -11.16
C ILE A 259 -7.31 -3.68 -11.14
N ILE A 260 -8.18 -3.46 -12.12
CA ILE A 260 -8.97 -2.23 -12.22
C ILE A 260 -10.44 -2.60 -12.34
N VAL A 261 -11.24 -2.09 -11.42
CA VAL A 261 -12.70 -2.15 -11.46
C VAL A 261 -13.18 -0.77 -11.89
N THR A 262 -13.90 -0.69 -13.00
CA THR A 262 -14.31 0.59 -13.59
C THR A 262 -15.53 0.44 -14.49
N HIS A 263 -16.32 1.50 -14.53
CA HIS A 263 -17.38 1.75 -15.51
C HIS A 263 -16.92 2.72 -16.62
N SER A 264 -15.74 3.32 -16.48
CA SER A 264 -15.16 4.28 -17.42
C SER A 264 -14.59 3.58 -18.66
N THR A 265 -15.07 3.98 -19.84
CA THR A 265 -14.52 3.49 -21.11
C THR A 265 -13.07 3.94 -21.31
N ASP A 266 -12.71 5.13 -20.83
CA ASP A 266 -11.34 5.66 -20.89
C ASP A 266 -10.34 4.86 -20.04
N ALA A 267 -10.78 4.31 -18.91
CA ALA A 267 -9.95 3.42 -18.12
C ALA A 267 -9.73 2.06 -18.83
N LEU A 268 -10.68 1.62 -19.65
CA LEU A 268 -10.57 0.39 -20.46
C LEU A 268 -9.69 0.54 -21.71
N LEU A 269 -9.36 1.77 -22.12
CA LEU A 269 -8.46 2.04 -23.24
C LEU A 269 -7.01 1.72 -22.84
N GLY A 270 -6.60 0.46 -23.01
CA GLY A 270 -5.24 0.02 -22.75
C GLY A 270 -4.99 -1.45 -23.11
N ASP A 271 -3.74 -1.84 -23.00
CA ASP A 271 -3.32 -3.23 -23.18
C ASP A 271 -3.57 -3.99 -21.87
N TYR A 272 -4.71 -4.68 -21.80
CA TYR A 272 -5.16 -5.47 -20.65
C TYR A 272 -5.17 -6.93 -21.03
N ARG A 273 -4.39 -7.75 -20.33
CA ARG A 273 -4.34 -9.20 -20.56
C ARG A 273 -5.72 -9.86 -20.48
N ASN A 274 -6.55 -9.45 -19.52
CA ASN A 274 -7.89 -10.00 -19.32
C ASN A 274 -8.89 -8.88 -19.06
N LEU A 275 -10.07 -9.01 -19.66
CA LEU A 275 -11.24 -8.17 -19.38
C LEU A 275 -12.35 -9.07 -18.83
N ILE A 276 -12.85 -8.75 -17.65
CA ILE A 276 -13.95 -9.47 -17.00
C ILE A 276 -15.13 -8.52 -16.92
N ARG A 277 -16.23 -8.86 -17.59
CA ARG A 277 -17.46 -8.07 -17.61
C ARG A 277 -18.53 -8.78 -16.79
N PHE A 278 -18.97 -8.11 -15.74
CA PHE A 278 -20.15 -8.46 -14.97
C PHE A 278 -21.38 -7.81 -15.60
N TYR A 279 -22.47 -8.55 -15.72
CA TYR A 279 -23.75 -8.04 -16.21
C TYR A 279 -24.93 -8.74 -15.54
N LYS A 280 -26.10 -8.10 -15.56
CA LYS A 280 -27.34 -8.68 -15.04
C LYS A 280 -28.02 -9.51 -16.14
N GLU A 281 -28.30 -10.77 -15.85
CA GLU A 281 -29.07 -11.67 -16.71
C GLU A 281 -30.31 -12.15 -15.94
N GLY A 282 -31.45 -11.49 -16.19
CA GLY A 282 -32.64 -11.67 -15.36
C GLY A 282 -32.37 -11.29 -13.90
N ASP A 283 -32.66 -12.19 -12.95
CA ASP A 283 -32.38 -11.99 -11.52
C ASP A 283 -31.00 -12.52 -11.08
N LYS A 284 -30.13 -12.88 -12.03
CA LYS A 284 -28.79 -13.41 -11.75
C LYS A 284 -27.72 -12.43 -12.19
N THR A 285 -26.58 -12.46 -11.52
CA THR A 285 -25.35 -11.83 -12.01
C THR A 285 -24.61 -12.85 -12.85
N ALA A 286 -24.35 -12.49 -14.11
CA ALA A 286 -23.57 -13.27 -15.05
C ALA A 286 -22.21 -12.59 -15.29
N VAL A 287 -21.23 -13.39 -15.70
CA VAL A 287 -19.85 -12.94 -15.90
C VAL A 287 -19.36 -13.50 -17.23
N VAL A 288 -18.74 -12.64 -18.03
CA VAL A 288 -18.00 -13.06 -19.23
C VAL A 288 -16.56 -12.58 -19.09
N SER A 289 -15.60 -13.45 -19.39
CA SER A 289 -14.19 -13.11 -19.45
C SER A 289 -13.67 -13.28 -20.86
N CYS A 290 -12.95 -12.28 -21.35
CA CYS A 290 -12.16 -12.39 -22.57
C CYS A 290 -10.70 -12.08 -22.25
N GLY A 291 -9.79 -12.94 -22.71
CA GLY A 291 -8.38 -12.59 -22.80
C GLY A 291 -8.19 -11.65 -23.99
N ALA A 292 -7.46 -10.55 -23.81
CA ALA A 292 -6.87 -9.89 -24.97
C ALA A 292 -5.61 -10.67 -25.33
N ASN A 293 -5.50 -11.07 -26.60
CA ASN A 293 -4.38 -11.83 -27.15
C ASN A 293 -3.04 -11.16 -26.88
#